data_AF-A0A380SZ61-F1
#
_entry.id   AF-A0A380SZ61-F1
#
_cell.length_a   1.000
_cell.length_b   1.000
_cell.length_c   1.000
_cell.angle_alpha   90.00
_cell.angle_beta   90.00
_cell.angle_gamma   90.00
#
_symmetry.space_group_name_H-M   'P 1'
#
loop_
_entity.id
_entity.type
_entity.pdbx_description
1 polymer ?
#
loop_
_entity_poly.entity_id
_entity_poly.type
_entity_poly.pdbx_seq_one_letter_code
_entity_poly.pdbx_strand_id
1 'polypeptide(L)'
;MLPRFPAVTRCLSLAALLAAGPAAALEFPLPPPGEDVIGQVQVIKAKYEDTFADIGTANDLGYLEMIAANPGVDPWLPGAGTEIILPTRFILPPGPREGIVINLAEYRMYYYPKGQNVVHTYPLGIGREGWGSPIANTKVTAKTPNPTWTPPASIRKEHAEDGDILPTVVPAGPDNPLGPFKFTLGVPGYLIHGSNKKFGIGMRTSHGCFRMFNNNVLELAKMAPVGVPVRIINEPYKFGLSAGKVYLEAHTPLDDKGDPSVVDKHTAVINALLKREDLANNLRMNWDMVRDVVAAEDGMPVEIAVPNGAGGPAPMVSSVPYDMQ
;
A
#
# COMPACT_ATOMS: atom_id res chain seq x y z
N MET A 1 16.69 13.01 20.47
CA MET A 1 16.84 12.98 19.00
C MET A 1 15.78 13.90 18.41
N LEU A 2 16.22 14.98 17.76
CA LEU A 2 15.33 15.97 17.14
C LEU A 2 15.02 15.54 15.70
N PRO A 3 13.81 15.81 15.20
CA PRO A 3 13.36 15.30 13.91
C PRO A 3 14.08 16.01 12.75
N ARG A 4 14.47 15.22 11.73
CA ARG A 4 15.00 15.70 10.45
C ARG A 4 13.84 16.14 9.56
N PHE A 5 13.48 17.41 9.59
CA PHE A 5 12.62 18.00 8.56
C PHE A 5 13.32 19.21 7.94
N PRO A 6 13.41 19.32 6.59
CA PRO A 6 13.63 20.61 5.98
C PRO A 6 12.40 21.47 6.26
N ALA A 7 12.59 22.78 6.40
CA ALA A 7 11.52 23.74 6.68
C ALA A 7 10.36 23.57 5.67
N VAL A 8 9.31 22.88 6.09
CA VAL A 8 8.03 22.81 5.38
C VAL A 8 7.53 24.25 5.30
N THR A 9 7.41 24.76 4.08
CA THR A 9 6.72 26.03 3.84
C THR A 9 5.31 25.90 4.41
N ARG A 10 5.07 26.56 5.55
CA ARG A 10 3.76 26.62 6.20
C ARG A 10 2.80 27.40 5.30
N CYS A 11 2.13 26.72 4.40
CA CYS A 11 0.82 27.18 3.94
C CYS A 11 -0.16 26.88 5.08
N LEU A 12 -0.71 27.93 5.70
CA LEU A 12 -1.86 27.80 6.59
C LEU A 12 -3.03 27.23 5.78
N SER A 13 -3.26 25.93 5.90
CA SER A 13 -4.47 25.29 5.42
C SER A 13 -5.59 25.53 6.44
N LEU A 14 -6.73 26.00 5.93
CA LEU A 14 -7.97 26.16 6.65
C LEU A 14 -8.33 24.82 7.31
N ALA A 15 -8.45 24.79 8.64
CA ALA A 15 -8.87 23.59 9.37
C ALA A 15 -10.29 23.21 8.95
N ALA A 16 -10.42 22.23 8.07
CA ALA A 16 -11.69 21.56 7.83
C ALA A 16 -11.98 20.68 9.05
N LEU A 17 -13.10 20.95 9.74
CA LEU A 17 -13.63 20.01 10.73
C LEU A 17 -13.95 18.70 10.02
N LEU A 18 -13.10 17.68 10.22
CA LEU A 18 -13.42 16.31 9.84
C LEU A 18 -14.46 15.78 10.83
N ALA A 19 -15.72 15.77 10.40
CA ALA A 19 -16.70 14.87 10.99
C ALA A 19 -16.22 13.44 10.75
N ALA A 20 -16.11 12.63 11.80
CA ALA A 20 -15.75 11.22 11.72
C ALA A 20 -16.88 10.44 11.03
N GLY A 21 -16.94 10.52 9.71
CA GLY A 21 -17.68 9.60 8.87
C GLY A 21 -16.92 8.27 8.74
N PRO A 22 -17.58 7.19 8.29
CA PRO A 22 -16.86 5.99 7.89
C PRO A 22 -15.80 6.38 6.86
N ALA A 23 -14.56 5.92 7.05
CA ALA A 23 -13.48 6.16 6.10
C ALA A 23 -13.96 5.74 4.70
N ALA A 24 -13.94 6.64 3.74
CA ALA A 24 -14.16 6.30 2.35
C ALA A 24 -12.82 5.88 1.73
N ALA A 25 -12.86 5.17 0.61
CA ALA A 25 -11.64 4.93 -0.15
C ALA A 25 -10.92 6.24 -0.47
N LEU A 26 -9.58 6.22 -0.48
CA LEU A 26 -8.83 7.38 -0.97
C LEU A 26 -9.01 7.51 -2.49
N GLU A 27 -9.65 8.59 -2.92
CA GLU A 27 -9.84 8.97 -4.32
C GLU A 27 -8.87 10.10 -4.71
N PHE A 28 -8.16 9.92 -5.82
CA PHE A 28 -7.24 10.92 -6.36
C PHE A 28 -7.55 11.18 -7.84
N PRO A 29 -7.41 12.43 -8.33
CA PRO A 29 -7.39 12.66 -9.77
C PRO A 29 -6.18 11.93 -10.38
N LEU A 30 -6.38 11.36 -11.57
CA LEU A 30 -5.25 10.82 -12.31
C LEU A 30 -4.29 11.95 -12.67
N PRO A 31 -2.97 11.75 -12.47
CA PRO A 31 -1.99 12.77 -12.82
C PRO A 31 -1.91 12.88 -14.36
N PRO A 32 -1.45 14.04 -14.88
CA PRO A 32 -1.31 14.24 -16.32
C PRO A 32 -0.48 13.14 -17.01
N PRO A 33 -0.65 12.92 -18.33
CA PRO A 33 0.20 11.98 -19.05
C PRO A 33 1.69 12.29 -18.85
N GLY A 34 2.47 11.28 -18.46
CA GLY A 34 3.89 11.43 -18.14
C GLY A 34 4.19 11.75 -16.67
N GLU A 35 3.16 11.93 -15.83
CA GLU A 35 3.31 12.00 -14.37
C GLU A 35 2.70 10.76 -13.71
N ASP A 36 3.30 10.29 -12.62
CA ASP A 36 2.96 9.05 -11.92
C ASP A 36 2.67 9.23 -10.43
N VAL A 37 3.01 10.40 -9.86
CA VAL A 37 2.86 10.66 -8.43
C VAL A 37 1.49 11.29 -8.14
N ILE A 38 0.79 10.75 -7.15
CA ILE A 38 -0.51 11.24 -6.67
C ILE A 38 -0.50 11.48 -5.17
N GLY A 39 -1.47 12.25 -4.70
CA GLY A 39 -1.68 12.52 -3.29
C GLY A 39 -0.57 13.38 -2.66
N GLN A 40 -0.55 13.40 -1.33
CA GLN A 40 0.37 14.20 -0.54
C GLN A 40 0.59 13.53 0.82
N VAL A 41 1.78 13.68 1.39
CA VAL A 41 2.04 13.21 2.76
C VAL A 41 1.29 14.11 3.72
N GLN A 42 0.61 13.52 4.70
CA GLN A 42 -0.05 14.24 5.77
C GLN A 42 0.62 13.93 7.10
N VAL A 43 0.50 14.87 8.05
CA VAL A 43 0.99 14.69 9.42
C VAL A 43 -0.13 15.05 10.37
N ILE A 44 -0.42 14.14 11.29
CA ILE A 44 -1.38 14.36 12.38
C ILE A 44 -0.66 14.32 13.72
N LYS A 45 -1.34 14.75 14.78
CA LYS A 45 -0.89 14.54 16.15
C LYS A 45 -1.69 13.43 16.80
N ALA A 46 -1.00 12.41 17.31
CA ALA A 46 -1.65 11.31 18.01
C ALA A 46 -2.30 11.79 19.31
N LYS A 47 -3.39 11.15 19.69
CA LYS A 47 -4.02 11.20 21.01
C LYS A 47 -3.46 10.08 21.88
N TYR A 48 -3.80 10.09 23.17
CA TYR A 48 -3.30 9.11 24.12
C TYR A 48 -3.78 7.69 23.81
N GLU A 49 -5.04 7.58 23.37
CA GLU A 49 -5.72 6.32 23.06
C GLU A 49 -5.52 5.83 21.62
N ASP A 50 -4.80 6.59 20.79
CA ASP A 50 -4.62 6.22 19.39
C ASP A 50 -3.70 5.00 19.24
N THR A 51 -4.03 4.12 18.30
CA THR A 51 -3.14 3.07 17.80
C THR A 51 -2.94 3.24 16.30
N PHE A 52 -1.87 2.68 15.74
CA PHE A 52 -1.65 2.69 14.28
C PHE A 52 -2.75 1.94 13.53
N ALA A 53 -3.33 0.90 14.13
CA ALA A 53 -4.46 0.19 13.53
C ALA A 53 -5.70 1.08 13.43
N ASP A 54 -6.00 1.85 14.48
CA ASP A 54 -7.16 2.76 14.50
C ASP A 54 -6.94 3.98 13.60
N ILE A 55 -5.76 4.62 13.68
CA ILE A 55 -5.37 5.71 12.77
C ILE A 55 -5.41 5.23 11.33
N GLY A 56 -4.83 4.06 11.04
CA GLY A 56 -4.81 3.50 9.69
C GLY A 56 -6.22 3.26 9.16
N THR A 57 -7.06 2.58 9.93
CA THR A 57 -8.47 2.32 9.55
C THR A 57 -9.25 3.61 9.33
N ALA A 58 -9.05 4.62 10.17
CA ALA A 58 -9.74 5.91 10.05
C ALA A 58 -9.30 6.72 8.82
N ASN A 59 -8.12 6.44 8.26
CA ASN A 59 -7.53 7.17 7.13
C ASN A 59 -7.34 6.30 5.88
N ASP A 60 -7.95 5.11 5.85
CA ASP A 60 -7.85 4.14 4.75
C ASP A 60 -6.39 3.74 4.42
N LEU A 61 -5.65 3.42 5.49
CA LEU A 61 -4.28 2.94 5.47
C LEU A 61 -4.18 1.60 6.21
N GLY A 62 -3.35 0.72 5.68
CA GLY A 62 -2.97 -0.57 6.21
C GLY A 62 -2.00 -0.44 7.39
N TYR A 63 -1.95 -1.49 8.19
CA TYR A 63 -1.16 -1.47 9.42
C TYR A 63 0.36 -1.40 9.17
N LEU A 64 0.90 -2.20 8.25
CA LEU A 64 2.34 -2.21 7.99
C LEU A 64 2.84 -0.95 7.28
N GLU A 65 2.02 -0.31 6.43
CA GLU A 65 2.42 0.98 5.82
C GLU A 65 2.48 2.10 6.87
N MET A 66 1.61 2.07 7.89
CA MET A 66 1.71 3.00 9.03
C MET A 66 3.00 2.78 9.84
N ILE A 67 3.40 1.52 10.06
CA ILE A 67 4.66 1.21 10.74
C ILE A 67 5.86 1.68 9.92
N ALA A 68 5.90 1.34 8.63
CA ALA A 68 7.02 1.66 7.74
C ALA A 68 7.25 3.18 7.66
N ALA A 69 6.18 3.96 7.55
CA ALA A 69 6.26 5.41 7.45
C ALA A 69 6.64 6.11 8.78
N ASN A 70 6.58 5.42 9.92
CA ASN A 70 6.78 6.01 11.25
C ASN A 70 7.83 5.24 12.09
N PRO A 71 9.10 5.16 11.62
CA PRO A 71 10.14 4.41 12.32
C PRO A 71 10.41 4.98 13.72
N GLY A 72 10.44 4.10 14.72
CA GLY A 72 10.73 4.45 16.11
C GLY A 72 9.54 4.95 16.93
N VAL A 73 8.34 5.03 16.34
CA VAL A 73 7.09 5.29 17.07
C VAL A 73 6.46 3.95 17.49
N ASP A 74 6.00 3.85 18.73
CA ASP A 74 5.28 2.66 19.22
C ASP A 74 3.90 2.55 18.52
N PRO A 75 3.61 1.47 17.79
CA PRO A 75 2.35 1.33 17.06
C PRO A 75 1.11 1.22 17.96
N TRP A 76 1.27 0.75 19.21
CA TRP A 76 0.18 0.55 20.18
C TRP A 76 0.02 1.70 21.15
N LEU A 77 1.07 2.47 21.37
CA LEU A 77 1.00 3.67 22.19
C LEU A 77 1.90 4.78 21.61
N PRO A 78 1.51 5.42 20.50
CA PRO A 78 2.32 6.45 19.83
C PRO A 78 2.65 7.63 20.74
N GLY A 79 1.81 7.87 21.75
CA GLY A 79 1.95 8.94 22.72
C GLY A 79 1.25 10.22 22.27
N ALA A 80 0.58 10.87 23.21
CA ALA A 80 -0.17 12.09 22.91
C ALA A 80 0.76 13.21 22.42
N GLY A 81 0.39 13.83 21.30
CA GLY A 81 1.13 14.92 20.67
C GLY A 81 2.25 14.48 19.73
N THR A 82 2.57 13.18 19.66
CA THR A 82 3.52 12.62 18.69
C THR A 82 3.04 12.91 17.27
N GLU A 83 3.93 13.38 16.41
CA GLU A 83 3.64 13.60 15.00
C GLU A 83 3.65 12.25 14.27
N ILE A 84 2.52 11.90 13.66
CA ILE A 84 2.32 10.67 12.90
C ILE A 84 2.19 11.03 11.43
N ILE A 85 3.05 10.42 10.62
CA ILE A 85 3.03 10.49 9.17
C ILE A 85 1.93 9.57 8.65
N LEU A 86 1.06 10.11 7.80
CA LEU A 86 0.13 9.35 6.99
C LEU A 86 0.69 9.28 5.56
N PRO A 87 1.11 8.10 5.07
CA PRO A 87 1.73 7.93 3.74
C PRO A 87 0.70 8.01 2.60
N THR A 88 -0.07 9.10 2.51
CA THR A 88 -1.11 9.31 1.49
C THR A 88 -0.57 9.90 0.17
N ARG A 89 0.70 9.66 -0.14
CA ARG A 89 1.35 10.01 -1.41
C ARG A 89 1.89 8.73 -2.03
N PHE A 90 1.56 8.49 -3.29
CA PHE A 90 1.86 7.23 -3.97
C PHE A 90 2.47 7.47 -5.34
N ILE A 91 3.38 6.61 -5.76
CA ILE A 91 3.72 6.36 -7.15
C ILE A 91 2.74 5.30 -7.67
N LEU A 92 2.02 5.62 -8.75
CA LEU A 92 1.12 4.66 -9.38
C LEU A 92 1.89 3.42 -9.88
N PRO A 93 1.33 2.21 -9.76
CA PRO A 93 2.01 1.01 -10.22
C PRO A 93 2.30 1.04 -11.72
N PRO A 94 3.39 0.40 -12.18
CA PRO A 94 3.76 0.41 -13.59
C PRO A 94 2.71 -0.31 -14.46
N GLY A 95 2.67 0.03 -15.75
CA GLY A 95 1.76 -0.57 -16.73
C GLY A 95 0.43 0.17 -16.89
N PRO A 96 -0.60 -0.47 -17.49
CA PRO A 96 -1.87 0.18 -17.78
C PRO A 96 -2.60 0.63 -16.50
N ARG A 97 -3.11 1.87 -16.53
CA ARG A 97 -4.00 2.48 -15.52
C ARG A 97 -5.47 2.16 -15.83
N GLU A 98 -5.79 0.87 -15.82
CA GLU A 98 -7.12 0.35 -16.18
C GLU A 98 -7.57 -0.72 -15.20
N GLY A 99 -8.86 -0.69 -14.85
CA GLY A 99 -9.48 -1.74 -14.04
C GLY A 99 -8.87 -1.80 -12.65
N ILE A 100 -8.62 -3.01 -12.15
CA ILE A 100 -8.05 -3.24 -10.83
C ILE A 100 -6.58 -3.62 -10.98
N VAL A 101 -5.70 -2.93 -10.25
CA VAL A 101 -4.29 -3.31 -10.11
C VAL A 101 -4.01 -3.56 -8.64
N ILE A 102 -3.56 -4.76 -8.29
CA ILE A 102 -3.14 -5.13 -6.95
C ILE A 102 -1.62 -5.23 -6.95
N ASN A 103 -0.95 -4.44 -6.12
CA ASN A 103 0.48 -4.60 -5.88
C ASN A 103 0.69 -5.23 -4.50
N LEU A 104 1.21 -6.46 -4.51
CA LEU A 104 1.37 -7.27 -3.31
C LEU A 104 2.39 -6.65 -2.35
N ALA A 105 3.51 -6.12 -2.86
CA ALA A 105 4.61 -5.62 -2.03
C ALA A 105 4.24 -4.44 -1.14
N GLU A 106 3.29 -3.62 -1.57
CA GLU A 106 2.79 -2.46 -0.82
C GLU A 106 1.42 -2.71 -0.17
N TYR A 107 0.91 -3.95 -0.23
CA TYR A 107 -0.40 -4.31 0.31
C TYR A 107 -1.54 -3.41 -0.17
N ARG A 108 -1.51 -2.97 -1.43
CA ARG A 108 -2.42 -1.92 -1.92
C ARG A 108 -3.06 -2.29 -3.25
N MET A 109 -4.33 -1.92 -3.39
CA MET A 109 -5.11 -2.03 -4.62
C MET A 109 -5.39 -0.65 -5.18
N TYR A 110 -5.34 -0.54 -6.49
CA TYR A 110 -5.69 0.63 -7.27
C TYR A 110 -6.85 0.27 -8.18
N TYR A 111 -7.92 1.06 -8.19
CA TYR A 111 -9.03 0.91 -9.11
C TYR A 111 -9.17 2.15 -9.99
N TYR A 112 -9.15 1.93 -11.30
CA TYR A 112 -9.28 2.93 -12.35
C TYR A 112 -10.65 2.76 -13.01
N PRO A 113 -11.68 3.53 -12.61
CA PRO A 113 -13.01 3.41 -13.18
C PRO A 113 -13.02 3.82 -14.66
N LYS A 114 -13.72 3.05 -15.50
CA LYS A 114 -13.80 3.36 -16.94
C LYS A 114 -14.50 4.70 -17.16
N GLY A 115 -13.87 5.57 -17.96
CA GLY A 115 -14.43 6.86 -18.34
C GLY A 115 -14.33 7.94 -17.28
N GLN A 116 -13.58 7.70 -16.19
CA GLN A 116 -13.32 8.69 -15.15
C GLN A 116 -11.82 8.96 -15.06
N ASN A 117 -11.45 10.22 -14.81
CA ASN A 117 -10.05 10.61 -14.65
C ASN A 117 -9.62 10.58 -13.18
N VAL A 118 -9.91 9.47 -12.50
CA VAL A 118 -9.63 9.26 -11.08
C VAL A 118 -9.06 7.87 -10.85
N VAL A 119 -8.40 7.70 -9.70
CA VAL A 119 -7.96 6.41 -9.17
C VAL A 119 -8.37 6.33 -7.71
N HIS A 120 -8.98 5.21 -7.35
CA HIS A 120 -9.25 4.86 -5.95
C HIS A 120 -8.15 3.92 -5.45
N THR A 121 -7.63 4.16 -4.26
CA THR A 121 -6.66 3.27 -3.63
C THR A 121 -7.24 2.64 -2.38
N TYR A 122 -6.83 1.40 -2.09
CA TYR A 122 -7.35 0.63 -0.96
C TYR A 122 -6.24 -0.21 -0.34
N PRO A 123 -6.05 -0.18 0.98
CA PRO A 123 -5.18 -1.12 1.65
C PRO A 123 -5.81 -2.52 1.64
N LEU A 124 -4.97 -3.55 1.55
CA LEU A 124 -5.34 -4.95 1.42
C LEU A 124 -4.62 -5.82 2.44
N GLY A 125 -5.31 -6.84 2.96
CA GLY A 125 -4.65 -8.02 3.52
C GLY A 125 -4.39 -9.04 2.42
N ILE A 126 -3.21 -9.70 2.45
CA ILE A 126 -2.82 -10.71 1.45
C ILE A 126 -2.50 -12.05 2.11
N GLY A 127 -2.15 -13.04 1.28
CA GLY A 127 -1.73 -14.37 1.71
C GLY A 127 -0.52 -14.37 2.64
N ARG A 128 -0.60 -15.13 3.74
CA ARG A 128 0.55 -15.43 4.60
C ARG A 128 1.57 -16.29 3.86
N GLU A 129 2.77 -16.38 4.41
CA GLU A 129 3.82 -17.25 3.91
C GLU A 129 3.34 -18.70 3.75
N GLY A 130 3.74 -19.35 2.64
CA GLY A 130 3.24 -20.67 2.25
C GLY A 130 1.80 -20.69 1.69
N TRP A 131 1.09 -19.57 1.75
CA TRP A 131 -0.26 -19.35 1.19
C TRP A 131 -0.30 -18.06 0.35
N GLY A 132 0.80 -17.77 -0.36
CA GLY A 132 0.99 -16.52 -1.08
C GLY A 132 -0.12 -16.21 -2.10
N SER A 133 -0.43 -14.92 -2.23
CA SER A 133 -1.33 -14.44 -3.28
C SER A 133 -0.66 -14.55 -4.66
N PRO A 134 -1.40 -14.83 -5.74
CA PRO A 134 -0.83 -15.15 -7.04
C PRO A 134 -0.42 -13.89 -7.80
N ILE A 135 0.63 -13.98 -8.60
CA ILE A 135 0.91 -13.00 -9.67
C ILE A 135 0.14 -13.45 -10.91
N ALA A 136 -0.77 -12.63 -11.41
CA ALA A 136 -1.64 -13.01 -12.52
C ALA A 136 -2.29 -11.81 -13.22
N ASN A 137 -2.61 -11.98 -14.50
CA ASN A 137 -3.62 -11.19 -15.20
C ASN A 137 -4.92 -11.99 -15.21
N THR A 138 -6.00 -11.39 -14.70
CA THR A 138 -7.30 -12.04 -14.56
C THR A 138 -8.42 -11.00 -14.70
N LYS A 139 -9.63 -11.35 -14.27
CA LYS A 139 -10.79 -10.46 -14.22
C LYS A 139 -11.71 -10.86 -13.09
N VAL A 140 -12.61 -9.95 -12.70
CA VAL A 140 -13.76 -10.29 -11.87
C VAL A 140 -14.73 -11.16 -12.69
N THR A 141 -15.05 -12.35 -12.20
CA THR A 141 -15.99 -13.29 -12.84
C THR A 141 -17.38 -13.27 -12.21
N ALA A 142 -17.47 -12.92 -10.92
CA ALA A 142 -18.75 -12.81 -10.23
C ALA A 142 -18.66 -11.82 -9.07
N LYS A 143 -19.84 -11.32 -8.66
CA LYS A 143 -20.05 -10.43 -7.52
C LYS A 143 -21.12 -11.06 -6.63
N THR A 144 -20.83 -11.29 -5.37
CA THR A 144 -21.76 -11.95 -4.44
C THR A 144 -21.92 -11.09 -3.17
N PRO A 145 -23.07 -10.42 -2.97
CA PRO A 145 -23.39 -9.79 -1.70
C PRO A 145 -23.69 -10.86 -0.65
N ASN A 146 -23.36 -10.57 0.61
CA ASN A 146 -23.62 -11.44 1.77
C ASN A 146 -23.30 -12.92 1.48
N PRO A 147 -22.05 -13.24 1.11
CA PRO A 147 -21.70 -14.57 0.68
C PRO A 147 -21.78 -15.56 1.85
N THR A 148 -22.12 -16.81 1.54
CA THR A 148 -21.73 -17.93 2.40
C THR A 148 -20.26 -18.28 2.14
N TRP A 149 -19.62 -18.91 3.12
CA TRP A 149 -18.27 -19.43 2.99
C TRP A 149 -18.26 -20.94 3.18
N THR A 150 -17.79 -21.65 2.17
CA THR A 150 -17.49 -23.08 2.26
C THR A 150 -15.98 -23.21 2.37
N PRO A 151 -15.43 -23.52 3.57
CA PRO A 151 -13.99 -23.59 3.76
C PRO A 151 -13.37 -24.61 2.80
N PRO A 152 -12.32 -24.26 2.05
CA PRO A 152 -11.58 -25.22 1.22
C PRO A 152 -11.07 -26.41 2.04
N ALA A 153 -10.91 -27.57 1.39
CA ALA A 153 -10.47 -28.79 2.06
C ALA A 153 -9.13 -28.62 2.80
N SER A 154 -8.22 -27.83 2.24
CA SER A 154 -6.94 -27.54 2.87
C SER A 154 -7.06 -26.72 4.16
N ILE A 155 -7.91 -25.69 4.17
CA ILE A 155 -8.19 -24.88 5.37
C ILE A 155 -8.87 -25.74 6.45
N ARG A 156 -9.83 -26.59 6.06
CA ARG A 156 -10.45 -27.52 7.02
C ARG A 156 -9.44 -28.48 7.63
N LYS A 157 -8.48 -28.97 6.84
CA LYS A 157 -7.43 -29.87 7.32
C LYS A 157 -6.54 -29.18 8.36
N GLU A 158 -6.05 -27.98 8.05
CA GLU A 158 -5.22 -27.19 8.98
C GLU A 158 -5.96 -26.93 10.30
N HIS A 159 -7.18 -26.39 10.23
CA HIS A 159 -7.97 -26.13 11.44
C HIS A 159 -8.24 -27.40 12.26
N ALA A 160 -8.51 -28.53 11.59
CA ALA A 160 -8.71 -29.81 12.28
C ALA A 160 -7.43 -30.34 12.94
N GLU A 161 -6.25 -30.11 12.36
CA GLU A 161 -4.95 -30.42 12.97
C GLU A 161 -4.72 -29.60 14.26
N ASP A 162 -5.24 -28.37 14.32
CA ASP A 162 -5.22 -27.49 15.49
C ASP A 162 -6.37 -27.76 16.49
N GLY A 163 -7.22 -28.76 16.24
CA GLY A 163 -8.37 -29.10 17.10
C GLY A 163 -9.61 -28.23 16.90
N ASP A 164 -9.63 -27.37 15.89
CA ASP A 164 -10.77 -26.53 15.50
C ASP A 164 -11.53 -27.15 14.31
N ILE A 165 -12.69 -27.75 14.54
CA ILE A 165 -13.48 -28.37 13.47
C ILE A 165 -14.40 -27.33 12.84
N LEU A 166 -13.99 -26.81 11.67
CA LEU A 166 -14.78 -25.85 10.92
C LEU A 166 -16.10 -26.47 10.38
N PRO A 167 -17.21 -25.72 10.40
CA PRO A 167 -18.45 -26.15 9.77
C PRO A 167 -18.28 -26.28 8.25
N THR A 168 -19.09 -27.14 7.61
CA THR A 168 -19.04 -27.33 6.15
C THR A 168 -19.42 -26.06 5.40
N VAL A 169 -20.33 -25.26 5.96
CA VAL A 169 -20.74 -23.96 5.44
C VAL A 169 -20.87 -22.99 6.61
N VAL A 170 -20.20 -21.85 6.51
CA VAL A 170 -20.45 -20.68 7.36
C VAL A 170 -21.49 -19.81 6.65
N PRO A 171 -22.65 -19.54 7.28
CA PRO A 171 -23.69 -18.71 6.69
C PRO A 171 -23.23 -17.26 6.53
N ALA A 172 -23.98 -16.47 5.77
CA ALA A 172 -23.75 -15.03 5.70
C ALA A 172 -24.03 -14.39 7.07
N GLY A 173 -23.26 -13.37 7.44
CA GLY A 173 -23.44 -12.65 8.70
C GLY A 173 -22.13 -12.06 9.23
N PRO A 174 -22.17 -11.42 10.41
CA PRO A 174 -21.00 -10.78 11.02
C PRO A 174 -19.83 -11.74 11.25
N ASP A 175 -20.11 -13.02 11.51
CA ASP A 175 -19.09 -14.03 11.76
C ASP A 175 -18.50 -14.65 10.48
N ASN A 176 -19.02 -14.30 9.30
CA ASN A 176 -18.51 -14.84 8.04
C ASN A 176 -17.15 -14.21 7.69
N PRO A 177 -16.08 -15.01 7.49
CA PRO A 177 -14.75 -14.46 7.21
C PRO A 177 -14.60 -13.78 5.86
N LEU A 178 -15.58 -13.94 4.96
CA LEU A 178 -15.64 -13.22 3.69
C LEU A 178 -16.24 -11.81 3.83
N GLY A 179 -16.75 -11.45 5.01
CA GLY A 179 -17.40 -10.16 5.25
C GLY A 179 -18.68 -9.98 4.43
N PRO A 180 -19.10 -8.72 4.17
CA PRO A 180 -20.40 -8.42 3.58
C PRO A 180 -20.45 -8.62 2.06
N PHE A 181 -19.29 -8.81 1.41
CA PHE A 181 -19.22 -8.90 -0.04
C PHE A 181 -17.98 -9.65 -0.50
N LYS A 182 -18.10 -10.37 -1.62
CA LYS A 182 -16.95 -10.92 -2.35
C LYS A 182 -17.05 -10.70 -3.86
N PHE A 183 -15.88 -10.53 -4.46
CA PHE A 183 -15.62 -10.67 -5.89
C PHE A 183 -14.91 -12.00 -6.11
N THR A 184 -15.43 -12.80 -7.04
CA THR A 184 -14.74 -13.99 -7.53
C THR A 184 -13.80 -13.59 -8.65
N LEU A 185 -12.56 -14.06 -8.60
CA LEU A 185 -11.58 -13.83 -9.66
C LEU A 185 -11.61 -14.98 -10.68
N GLY A 186 -11.07 -14.71 -11.87
CA GLY A 186 -10.86 -15.74 -12.89
C GLY A 186 -9.76 -16.75 -12.53
N VAL A 187 -8.92 -16.43 -11.54
CA VAL A 187 -7.98 -17.39 -10.94
C VAL A 187 -8.76 -18.24 -9.93
N PRO A 188 -8.89 -19.57 -10.15
CA PRO A 188 -9.71 -20.42 -9.28
C PRO A 188 -9.26 -20.36 -7.82
N GLY A 189 -10.23 -20.25 -6.90
CA GLY A 189 -9.98 -20.22 -5.46
C GLY A 189 -9.61 -18.86 -4.87
N TYR A 190 -9.34 -17.84 -5.69
CA TYR A 190 -8.98 -16.50 -5.21
C TYR A 190 -10.14 -15.51 -5.28
N LEU A 191 -10.24 -14.70 -4.23
CA LEU A 191 -11.32 -13.74 -4.01
C LEU A 191 -10.74 -12.38 -3.60
N ILE A 192 -11.45 -11.31 -3.95
CA ILE A 192 -11.36 -10.02 -3.24
C ILE A 192 -12.59 -9.92 -2.36
N HIS A 193 -12.44 -9.76 -1.05
CA HIS A 193 -13.57 -9.83 -0.12
C HIS A 193 -13.37 -8.95 1.12
N GLY A 194 -14.43 -8.73 1.88
CA GLY A 194 -14.36 -8.03 3.17
C GLY A 194 -13.72 -8.89 4.27
N SER A 195 -13.94 -8.56 5.54
CA SER A 195 -13.50 -9.41 6.63
C SER A 195 -14.37 -9.27 7.87
N ASN A 196 -14.46 -10.34 8.67
CA ASN A 196 -14.98 -10.29 10.03
C ASN A 196 -13.88 -9.95 11.06
N LYS A 197 -12.61 -9.93 10.66
CA LYS A 197 -11.51 -9.59 11.54
C LYS A 197 -11.36 -8.07 11.63
N LYS A 198 -11.17 -7.58 12.85
CA LYS A 198 -10.90 -6.15 13.13
C LYS A 198 -9.50 -5.71 12.73
N PHE A 199 -8.60 -6.66 12.47
CA PHE A 199 -7.20 -6.42 12.12
C PHE A 199 -6.78 -7.34 10.96
N GLY A 200 -5.66 -7.00 10.31
CA GLY A 200 -5.05 -7.82 9.24
C GLY A 200 -5.11 -7.22 7.84
N ILE A 201 -5.72 -6.03 7.68
CA ILE A 201 -5.59 -5.22 6.47
C ILE A 201 -4.22 -4.50 6.50
N GLY A 202 -3.50 -4.51 5.37
CA GLY A 202 -2.11 -4.09 5.31
C GLY A 202 -1.14 -5.12 5.91
N MET A 203 -1.51 -6.41 5.90
CA MET A 203 -0.71 -7.50 6.50
C MET A 203 -0.87 -8.82 5.71
N ARG A 204 0.07 -9.75 5.91
CA ARG A 204 0.02 -11.12 5.38
C ARG A 204 -0.75 -12.06 6.32
N THR A 205 -2.08 -12.08 6.25
CA THR A 205 -2.93 -12.81 7.22
C THR A 205 -3.96 -13.77 6.62
N SER A 206 -4.05 -13.86 5.30
CA SER A 206 -5.04 -14.68 4.62
C SER A 206 -4.45 -16.01 4.12
N HIS A 207 -5.31 -16.93 3.70
CA HIS A 207 -4.92 -18.14 2.98
C HIS A 207 -4.83 -17.90 1.45
N GLY A 208 -4.39 -16.70 1.05
CA GLY A 208 -4.10 -16.33 -0.34
C GLY A 208 -5.07 -15.33 -0.98
N CYS A 209 -6.28 -15.17 -0.43
CA CYS A 209 -7.26 -14.18 -0.91
C CYS A 209 -6.91 -12.74 -0.50
N PHE A 210 -7.54 -11.76 -1.16
CA PHE A 210 -7.37 -10.33 -0.89
C PHE A 210 -8.47 -9.84 0.06
N ARG A 211 -8.09 -9.44 1.27
CA ARG A 211 -9.01 -8.89 2.27
C ARG A 211 -9.04 -7.37 2.19
N MET A 212 -10.22 -6.79 2.24
CA MET A 212 -10.47 -5.36 2.28
C MET A 212 -11.18 -4.98 3.57
N PHE A 213 -11.11 -3.70 3.94
CA PHE A 213 -12.09 -3.15 4.87
C PHE A 213 -13.52 -3.29 4.29
N ASN A 214 -14.51 -3.46 5.16
CA ASN A 214 -15.89 -3.79 4.76
C ASN A 214 -16.59 -2.65 4.01
N ASN A 215 -16.40 -1.41 4.44
CA ASN A 215 -16.74 -0.19 3.71
C ASN A 215 -16.14 -0.20 2.29
N ASN A 216 -14.86 -0.48 2.16
CA ASN A 216 -14.14 -0.44 0.89
C ASN A 216 -14.64 -1.47 -0.11
N VAL A 217 -14.84 -2.73 0.32
CA VAL A 217 -15.36 -3.76 -0.59
C VAL A 217 -16.78 -3.45 -1.05
N LEU A 218 -17.60 -2.82 -0.19
CA LEU A 218 -18.96 -2.40 -0.53
C LEU A 218 -18.97 -1.17 -1.45
N GLU A 219 -18.02 -0.25 -1.29
CA GLU A 219 -17.83 0.89 -2.19
C GLU A 219 -17.40 0.41 -3.58
N LEU A 220 -16.34 -0.41 -3.65
CA LEU A 220 -15.88 -1.04 -4.87
C LEU A 220 -17.00 -1.83 -5.55
N ALA A 221 -17.85 -2.52 -4.77
CA ALA A 221 -18.99 -3.27 -5.31
C ALA A 221 -20.02 -2.40 -6.02
N LYS A 222 -20.11 -1.11 -5.72
CA LYS A 222 -21.00 -0.18 -6.44
C LYS A 222 -20.40 0.24 -7.78
N MET A 223 -19.07 0.30 -7.88
CA MET A 223 -18.36 0.87 -9.04
C MET A 223 -17.85 -0.19 -10.01
N ALA A 224 -17.21 -1.25 -9.52
CA ALA A 224 -16.54 -2.26 -10.34
C ALA A 224 -17.55 -3.27 -10.94
N PRO A 225 -17.68 -3.36 -12.28
CA PRO A 225 -18.55 -4.34 -12.93
C PRO A 225 -17.91 -5.73 -12.99
N VAL A 226 -18.74 -6.77 -13.20
CA VAL A 226 -18.23 -8.09 -13.62
C VAL A 226 -17.51 -7.92 -14.96
N GLY A 227 -16.38 -8.61 -15.12
CA GLY A 227 -15.55 -8.55 -16.31
C GLY A 227 -14.44 -7.50 -16.25
N VAL A 228 -14.40 -6.64 -15.23
CA VAL A 228 -13.28 -5.69 -15.05
C VAL A 228 -11.95 -6.45 -14.99
N PRO A 229 -10.91 -6.02 -15.75
CA PRO A 229 -9.61 -6.66 -15.69
C PRO A 229 -8.98 -6.43 -14.30
N VAL A 230 -8.23 -7.44 -13.86
CA VAL A 230 -7.50 -7.44 -12.60
C VAL A 230 -6.06 -7.84 -12.89
N ARG A 231 -5.11 -6.98 -12.55
CA ARG A 231 -3.68 -7.25 -12.71
C ARG A 231 -3.02 -7.30 -11.35
N ILE A 232 -2.45 -8.46 -11.01
CA ILE A 232 -1.82 -8.71 -9.71
C ILE A 232 -0.32 -8.79 -9.96
N ILE A 233 0.43 -7.89 -9.32
CA ILE A 233 1.87 -7.71 -9.49
C ILE A 233 2.56 -7.71 -8.13
N ASN A 234 3.88 -7.86 -8.14
CA ASN A 234 4.71 -7.77 -6.94
C ASN A 234 5.89 -6.84 -7.24
N GLU A 235 5.66 -5.53 -7.10
CA GLU A 235 6.63 -4.48 -7.40
C GLU A 235 7.00 -3.73 -6.11
N PRO A 236 8.04 -4.19 -5.38
CA PRO A 236 8.49 -3.52 -4.15
C PRO A 236 9.16 -2.18 -4.42
N TYR A 237 9.66 -1.94 -5.63
CA TYR A 237 10.31 -0.70 -6.00
C TYR A 237 9.56 -0.06 -7.16
N LYS A 238 8.97 1.11 -6.93
CA LYS A 238 8.25 1.87 -7.95
C LYS A 238 9.02 3.15 -8.26
N PHE A 239 9.03 3.51 -9.54
CA PHE A 239 9.63 4.75 -10.03
C PHE A 239 8.60 5.56 -10.78
N GLY A 240 8.49 6.84 -10.42
CA GLY A 240 7.50 7.74 -10.96
C GLY A 240 8.07 9.10 -11.31
N LEU A 241 7.55 9.71 -12.37
CA LEU A 241 7.85 11.08 -12.74
C LEU A 241 6.83 12.04 -12.12
N SER A 242 7.28 13.19 -11.66
CA SER A 242 6.39 14.32 -11.36
C SER A 242 7.16 15.63 -11.40
N ALA A 243 6.58 16.65 -12.07
CA ALA A 243 7.21 17.96 -12.28
C ALA A 243 8.66 17.88 -12.79
N GLY A 244 8.95 16.94 -13.71
CA GLY A 244 10.28 16.73 -14.30
C GLY A 244 11.29 16.02 -13.39
N LYS A 245 10.91 15.64 -12.17
CA LYS A 245 11.75 14.92 -11.20
C LYS A 245 11.40 13.45 -11.18
N VAL A 246 12.35 12.61 -10.77
CA VAL A 246 12.13 11.17 -10.54
C VAL A 246 12.00 10.91 -9.06
N TYR A 247 10.98 10.13 -8.72
CA TYR A 247 10.73 9.62 -7.39
C TYR A 247 10.92 8.10 -7.35
N LEU A 248 11.42 7.61 -6.22
CA LEU A 248 11.47 6.20 -5.86
C LEU A 248 10.61 5.99 -4.63
N GLU A 249 9.79 4.95 -4.68
CA GLU A 249 9.04 4.44 -3.54
C GLU A 249 9.48 2.98 -3.33
N ALA A 250 10.02 2.68 -2.16
CA ALA A 250 10.57 1.37 -1.82
C ALA A 250 9.79 0.75 -0.65
N HIS A 251 9.37 -0.49 -0.86
CA HIS A 251 8.68 -1.33 0.11
C HIS A 251 9.50 -2.58 0.40
N THR A 252 9.35 -3.13 1.60
CA THR A 252 9.97 -4.41 1.94
C THR A 252 9.52 -5.50 0.96
N PRO A 253 10.46 -6.16 0.23
CA PRO A 253 10.11 -7.22 -0.69
C PRO A 253 9.38 -8.38 0.00
N LEU A 254 8.38 -8.93 -0.67
CA LEU A 254 7.78 -10.18 -0.22
C LEU A 254 8.71 -11.34 -0.56
N ASP A 255 9.37 -11.90 0.45
CA ASP A 255 10.15 -13.14 0.33
C ASP A 255 9.61 -14.21 1.28
N ASP A 256 9.45 -15.44 0.77
CA ASP A 256 9.06 -16.64 1.52
C ASP A 256 10.29 -17.54 1.82
N LYS A 257 11.50 -17.08 1.46
CA LYS A 257 12.78 -17.80 1.59
C LYS A 257 13.82 -17.03 2.39
N GLY A 258 13.42 -15.91 3.01
CA GLY A 258 14.25 -15.05 3.86
C GLY A 258 14.49 -13.67 3.27
N ASP A 259 14.75 -12.67 4.11
CA ASP A 259 14.87 -11.29 3.65
C ASP A 259 16.13 -11.08 2.79
N PRO A 260 16.00 -10.45 1.60
CA PRO A 260 17.17 -10.15 0.78
C PRO A 260 18.10 -9.17 1.49
N SER A 261 19.41 -9.32 1.27
CA SER A 261 20.37 -8.38 1.85
C SER A 261 20.18 -6.98 1.25
N VAL A 262 20.62 -5.94 1.97
CA VAL A 262 20.58 -4.56 1.46
C VAL A 262 21.29 -4.44 0.10
N VAL A 263 22.35 -5.20 -0.13
CA VAL A 263 23.10 -5.21 -1.40
C VAL A 263 22.27 -5.83 -2.54
N ASP A 264 21.52 -6.90 -2.26
CA ASP A 264 20.64 -7.52 -3.25
C ASP A 264 19.50 -6.57 -3.63
N LYS A 265 18.92 -5.90 -2.62
CA LYS A 265 17.88 -4.88 -2.80
C LYS A 265 18.38 -3.72 -3.69
N HIS A 266 19.57 -3.21 -3.40
CA HIS A 266 20.21 -2.18 -4.24
C HIS A 266 20.40 -2.62 -5.68
N THR A 267 20.90 -3.84 -5.87
CA THR A 267 21.13 -4.40 -7.20
C THR A 267 19.82 -4.51 -7.99
N ALA A 268 18.73 -4.90 -7.33
CA ALA A 268 17.40 -4.94 -7.93
C ALA A 268 16.93 -3.56 -8.40
N VAL A 269 17.10 -2.53 -7.56
CA VAL A 269 16.74 -1.13 -7.88
C VAL A 269 17.58 -0.58 -9.03
N ILE A 270 18.89 -0.79 -9.02
CA ILE A 270 19.77 -0.37 -10.13
C ILE A 270 19.34 -1.06 -11.43
N ASN A 271 19.10 -2.37 -11.40
CA ASN A 271 18.64 -3.10 -12.57
C ASN A 271 17.27 -2.63 -13.08
N ALA A 272 16.36 -2.24 -12.17
CA ALA A 272 15.07 -1.67 -12.54
C ALA A 272 15.22 -0.27 -13.18
N LEU A 273 16.11 0.57 -12.63
CA LEU A 273 16.45 1.88 -13.21
C LEU A 273 17.09 1.76 -14.59
N LEU A 274 18.02 0.81 -14.78
CA LEU A 274 18.70 0.61 -16.07
C LEU A 274 17.75 0.17 -17.19
N LYS A 275 16.63 -0.46 -16.85
CA LYS A 275 15.59 -0.84 -17.82
C LYS A 275 14.69 0.34 -18.23
N ARG A 276 14.79 1.48 -17.55
CA ARG A 276 14.00 2.70 -17.82
C ARG A 276 14.79 3.65 -18.72
N GLU A 277 14.73 3.39 -20.03
CA GLU A 277 15.38 4.24 -21.05
C GLU A 277 14.88 5.71 -21.00
N ASP A 278 13.64 5.91 -20.55
CA ASP A 278 13.02 7.23 -20.35
C ASP A 278 13.68 8.04 -19.22
N LEU A 279 14.36 7.37 -18.28
CA LEU A 279 15.04 7.99 -17.15
C LEU A 279 16.56 8.16 -17.36
N ALA A 280 17.14 7.48 -18.34
CA ALA A 280 18.59 7.31 -18.44
C ALA A 280 19.35 8.51 -19.03
N ASN A 281 18.72 9.35 -19.86
CA ASN A 281 19.48 10.23 -20.76
C ASN A 281 19.46 11.74 -20.44
N ASN A 282 18.70 12.22 -19.44
CA ASN A 282 18.59 13.67 -19.16
C ASN A 282 18.47 14.05 -17.68
N LEU A 283 18.85 13.14 -16.78
CA LEU A 283 18.63 13.31 -15.34
C LEU A 283 19.94 13.16 -14.56
N ARG A 284 20.08 13.96 -13.51
CA ARG A 284 21.14 13.85 -12.51
C ARG A 284 20.62 13.03 -11.34
N MET A 285 21.04 11.77 -11.28
CA MET A 285 20.68 10.82 -10.21
C MET A 285 21.42 11.14 -8.90
N ASN A 286 20.72 11.03 -7.78
CA ASN A 286 21.29 11.07 -6.43
C ASN A 286 21.40 9.64 -5.88
N TRP A 287 22.53 8.99 -6.12
CA TRP A 287 22.75 7.60 -5.72
C TRP A 287 22.81 7.39 -4.20
N ASP A 288 23.21 8.41 -3.44
CA ASP A 288 23.13 8.34 -1.97
C ASP A 288 21.67 8.29 -1.51
N MET A 289 20.80 9.11 -2.11
CA MET A 289 19.36 9.06 -1.81
C MET A 289 18.73 7.74 -2.23
N VAL A 290 19.09 7.21 -3.41
CA VAL A 290 18.64 5.87 -3.83
C VAL A 290 19.03 4.83 -2.77
N ARG A 291 20.27 4.88 -2.26
CA ARG A 291 20.69 3.95 -1.21
C ARG A 291 19.86 4.07 0.05
N ASP A 292 19.66 5.30 0.50
CA ASP A 292 18.99 5.57 1.76
C ASP A 292 17.52 5.15 1.70
N VAL A 293 16.82 5.39 0.57
CA VAL A 293 15.42 4.96 0.36
C VAL A 293 15.31 3.44 0.32
N VAL A 294 16.23 2.75 -0.36
CA VAL A 294 16.24 1.28 -0.44
C VAL A 294 16.55 0.63 0.90
N ALA A 295 17.37 1.27 1.73
CA ALA A 295 17.65 0.79 3.08
C ALA A 295 16.50 1.06 4.06
N ALA A 296 15.80 2.19 3.89
CA ALA A 296 14.72 2.60 4.79
C ALA A 296 13.42 1.84 4.57
N GLU A 297 13.05 1.58 3.30
CA GLU A 297 11.79 0.90 2.92
C GLU A 297 10.54 1.52 3.57
N ASP A 298 10.54 2.84 3.71
CA ASP A 298 9.48 3.60 4.39
C ASP A 298 8.15 3.66 3.61
N GLY A 299 8.11 3.11 2.40
CA GLY A 299 6.94 3.07 1.53
C GLY A 299 6.54 4.44 0.99
N MET A 300 7.38 5.47 1.10
CA MET A 300 7.05 6.83 0.67
C MET A 300 7.78 7.24 -0.62
N PRO A 301 7.14 8.00 -1.53
CA PRO A 301 7.81 8.57 -2.69
C PRO A 301 8.87 9.60 -2.31
N VAL A 302 10.13 9.31 -2.58
CA VAL A 302 11.30 10.18 -2.33
C VAL A 302 11.97 10.59 -3.64
N GLU A 303 12.29 11.87 -3.77
CA GLU A 303 12.98 12.42 -4.94
C GLU A 303 14.40 11.85 -5.05
N ILE A 304 14.71 11.19 -6.17
CA ILE A 304 16.03 10.59 -6.44
C ILE A 304 16.75 11.19 -7.64
N ALA A 305 16.06 11.93 -8.52
CA ALA A 305 16.73 12.60 -9.64
C ALA A 305 16.02 13.87 -10.09
N VAL A 306 16.80 14.79 -10.68
CA VAL A 306 16.34 16.07 -11.25
C VAL A 306 16.85 16.26 -12.68
N PRO A 307 16.23 17.12 -13.52
CA PRO A 307 16.71 17.41 -14.87
C PRO A 307 18.13 17.96 -14.91
N ASN A 308 18.91 17.55 -15.91
CA ASN A 308 20.22 18.14 -16.20
C ASN A 308 20.05 19.63 -16.53
N GLY A 309 20.66 20.50 -15.72
CA GLY A 309 20.54 21.96 -15.86
C GLY A 309 19.58 22.66 -14.89
N ALA A 310 18.87 21.91 -14.02
CA ALA A 310 18.19 22.47 -12.86
C ALA A 310 19.26 22.94 -11.85
N GLY A 311 19.74 24.18 -12.01
CA GLY A 311 20.72 24.82 -11.14
C GLY A 311 20.19 25.00 -9.73
N GLY A 312 20.44 24.03 -8.87
CA GLY A 312 20.21 24.08 -7.44
C GLY A 312 21.16 23.12 -6.73
N PRO A 313 21.61 23.43 -5.51
CA PRO A 313 22.49 22.53 -4.76
C PRO A 313 21.80 21.17 -4.61
N ALA A 314 22.60 20.09 -4.59
CA ALA A 314 22.11 18.79 -4.17
C ALA A 314 21.38 18.95 -2.81
N PRO A 315 20.27 18.22 -2.56
CA PRO A 315 19.63 18.26 -1.25
C PRO A 315 20.68 17.92 -0.19
N MET A 316 20.95 18.88 0.69
CA MET A 316 22.02 18.79 1.70
C MET A 316 21.67 17.71 2.71
N VAL A 317 22.64 16.82 2.96
CA VAL A 317 22.63 15.86 4.05
C VAL A 317 22.63 16.64 5.37
N SER A 318 21.62 16.47 6.22
CA SER A 318 21.78 16.85 7.63
C SER A 318 22.61 15.76 8.32
N SER A 319 23.93 15.81 8.14
CA SER A 319 24.86 15.01 8.95
C SER A 319 24.91 15.61 10.34
N VAL A 320 24.41 14.86 11.33
CA VAL A 320 24.75 15.14 12.72
C VAL A 320 26.12 14.50 12.96
N PRO A 321 27.11 15.21 13.52
CA PRO A 321 28.40 14.63 13.85
C PRO A 321 28.21 13.57 14.93
N TYR A 322 28.88 12.44 14.73
CA TYR A 322 28.96 11.35 15.69
C TYR A 322 29.97 11.76 16.77
N ASP A 323 29.51 12.41 17.83
CA ASP A 323 30.33 12.58 19.03
C ASP A 323 30.14 11.36 19.94
N MET A 324 31.24 10.62 20.10
CA MET A 324 31.40 9.58 21.11
C MET A 324 31.40 10.23 22.51
N GLN A 325 30.48 9.78 23.36
CA GLN A 325 30.68 9.56 24.80
C GLN A 325 29.57 8.66 25.36
#